data_AF-A0A7W3TIE7-F1
#
_entry.id   AF-A0A7W3TIE7-F1
#
_cell.length_a   1.000
_cell.length_b   1.000
_cell.length_c   1.000
_cell.angle_alpha   90.00
_cell.angle_beta   90.00
_cell.angle_gamma   90.00
#
_symmetry.space_group_name_H-M   'P 1'
#
loop_
_entity.id
_entity.type
_entity.pdbx_description
1 polymer ?
#
loop_
_entity_poly.entity_id
_entity_poly.type
_entity_poly.pdbx_seq_one_letter_code
_entity_poly.pdbx_strand_id
1 'polypeptide(L)'
;PHVVRLETRPANQEGVGRVGTDELVRQALRMRPDRLVVGEVRGAEVLDLLAAMNTGHEGGCGTVHANAADAVPARLEALAAAAGMSRPALHSQLAAAVDLVVHLRRDPSDGRRRVTEIHLLERGPDGFVRTVPALRRTPAGFVREAAWPRLEALL
;
A
#
# COMPACT_ATOMS: atom_id res chain seq x y z
N PRO A 1 -9.87 23.87 -3.67
CA PRO A 1 -9.92 22.87 -4.76
C PRO A 1 -10.13 21.49 -4.12
N HIS A 2 -10.97 20.62 -4.69
CA HIS A 2 -11.33 19.33 -4.08
C HIS A 2 -10.28 18.22 -4.33
N VAL A 3 -9.40 18.41 -5.33
CA VAL A 3 -8.31 17.49 -5.67
C VAL A 3 -7.05 18.31 -5.94
N VAL A 4 -5.92 17.87 -5.38
CA VAL A 4 -4.58 18.41 -5.64
C VAL A 4 -3.74 17.30 -6.25
N ARG A 5 -2.98 17.64 -7.29
CA ARG A 5 -2.05 16.72 -7.96
C ARG A 5 -0.63 17.19 -7.72
N LEU A 6 0.22 16.28 -7.27
CA LEU A 6 1.64 16.50 -7.04
C LEU A 6 2.42 15.50 -7.88
N GLU A 7 3.54 15.94 -8.46
CA GLU A 7 4.38 15.12 -9.32
C GLU A 7 5.85 15.25 -8.92
N THR A 8 6.57 14.14 -8.95
CA THR A 8 8.00 14.10 -8.64
C THR A 8 8.78 14.81 -9.74
N ARG A 9 9.88 15.46 -9.37
CA ARG A 9 10.77 16.10 -10.33
C ARG A 9 12.19 15.54 -10.18
N PRO A 10 12.84 15.07 -11.26
CA PRO A 10 14.25 14.71 -11.19
C PRO A 10 15.11 15.95 -10.93
N ALA A 11 16.35 15.74 -10.49
CA ALA A 11 17.32 16.82 -10.44
C ALA A 11 17.64 17.35 -11.85
N ASN A 12 18.02 18.62 -11.94
CA ASN A 12 18.63 19.18 -13.15
C ASN A 12 20.04 18.58 -13.38
N GLN A 13 20.72 19.00 -14.45
CA GLN A 13 22.07 18.50 -14.79
C GLN A 13 23.11 18.78 -13.69
N GLU A 14 22.86 19.75 -12.82
CA GLU A 14 23.73 20.13 -11.70
C GLU A 14 23.41 19.37 -10.41
N GLY A 15 22.45 18.43 -10.44
CA GLY A 15 22.00 17.67 -9.27
C GLY A 15 21.03 18.42 -8.36
N VAL A 16 20.53 19.59 -8.78
CA VAL A 16 19.69 20.49 -7.98
C VAL A 16 18.21 20.35 -8.33
N GLY A 17 17.33 20.59 -7.36
CA GLY A 17 15.90 20.72 -7.59
C GLY A 17 15.13 19.41 -7.69
N ARG A 18 15.71 18.29 -7.27
CA ARG A 18 14.97 17.02 -7.11
C ARG A 18 13.81 17.21 -6.12
N VAL A 19 12.66 16.65 -6.47
CA VAL A 19 11.49 16.51 -5.58
C VAL A 19 11.08 15.04 -5.60
N GLY A 20 11.29 14.35 -4.48
CA GLY A 20 10.99 12.93 -4.30
C GLY A 20 9.57 12.68 -3.81
N THR A 21 9.10 11.44 -3.89
CA THR A 21 7.78 11.03 -3.38
C THR A 21 7.66 11.29 -1.87
N ASP A 22 8.73 11.06 -1.11
CA ASP A 22 8.82 11.33 0.33
C ASP A 22 8.54 12.81 0.65
N GLU A 23 9.09 13.72 -0.14
CA GLU A 23 8.87 15.16 0.01
C GLU A 23 7.42 15.53 -0.34
N LEU A 24 6.90 14.99 -1.44
CA LEU A 24 5.52 15.25 -1.86
C LEU A 24 4.49 14.74 -0.85
N VAL A 25 4.70 13.57 -0.27
CA VAL A 25 3.83 13.04 0.79
C VAL A 25 3.87 13.99 1.99
N ARG A 26 5.06 14.37 2.46
CA ARG A 26 5.19 15.32 3.58
C ARG A 26 4.52 16.68 3.29
N GLN A 27 4.61 17.19 2.07
CA GLN A 27 3.91 18.42 1.70
C GLN A 27 2.39 18.21 1.61
N ALA A 28 1.93 17.08 1.06
CA ALA A 28 0.51 16.76 1.00
C ALA A 28 -0.13 16.75 2.39
N LEU A 29 0.53 16.17 3.40
CA LEU A 29 0.03 16.13 4.78
C LEU A 29 -0.16 17.53 5.40
N ARG A 30 0.61 18.54 4.94
CA ARG A 30 0.43 19.93 5.38
C ARG A 30 -0.78 20.61 4.75
N MET A 31 -1.36 20.02 3.71
CA MET A 31 -2.55 20.52 3.02
C MET A 31 -3.85 19.99 3.64
N ARG A 32 -3.78 19.19 4.72
CA ARG A 32 -4.93 18.52 5.36
C ARG A 32 -5.84 17.78 4.37
N PRO A 33 -5.32 16.80 3.61
CA PRO A 33 -6.14 16.06 2.68
C PRO A 33 -7.12 15.17 3.45
N ASP A 34 -8.33 14.98 2.93
CA ASP A 34 -9.21 13.93 3.45
C ASP A 34 -8.74 12.54 3.02
N ARG A 35 -8.15 12.45 1.82
CA ARG A 35 -7.54 11.22 1.29
C ARG A 35 -6.18 11.45 0.65
N LEU A 36 -5.25 10.53 0.91
CA LEU A 36 -3.93 10.50 0.28
C LEU A 36 -3.82 9.29 -0.66
N VAL A 37 -3.47 9.55 -1.93
CA VAL A 37 -3.20 8.50 -2.91
C VAL A 37 -1.75 8.63 -3.38
N VAL A 38 -0.95 7.61 -3.07
CA VAL A 38 0.46 7.56 -3.49
C VAL A 38 0.60 6.62 -4.69
N GLY A 39 1.16 7.13 -5.78
CA GLY A 39 1.28 6.38 -7.04
C GLY A 39 1.96 5.03 -6.87
N GLU A 40 3.21 5.01 -6.40
CA GLU A 40 3.95 3.78 -6.10
C GLU A 40 4.97 4.02 -5.00
N VAL A 41 5.05 3.09 -4.05
CA VAL A 41 6.02 3.05 -2.96
C VAL A 41 7.19 2.15 -3.36
N ARG A 42 8.37 2.73 -3.45
CA ARG A 42 9.64 2.14 -3.88
C ARG A 42 10.76 2.29 -2.85
N GLY A 43 10.63 3.17 -1.86
CA GLY A 43 11.68 3.43 -0.87
C GLY A 43 11.17 3.99 0.46
N ALA A 44 11.87 5.00 0.96
CA ALA A 44 11.68 5.59 2.29
C ALA A 44 10.30 6.22 2.52
N GLU A 45 9.60 6.59 1.44
CA GLU A 45 8.24 7.12 1.48
C GLU A 45 7.22 6.12 2.08
N VAL A 46 7.59 4.84 2.26
CA VAL A 46 6.80 3.88 3.03
C VAL A 46 6.53 4.35 4.46
N LEU A 47 7.49 5.05 5.08
CA LEU A 47 7.35 5.58 6.43
C LEU A 47 6.35 6.72 6.46
N ASP A 48 6.47 7.65 5.50
CA ASP A 48 5.58 8.79 5.36
C ASP A 48 4.16 8.35 5.01
N LEU A 49 4.00 7.33 4.15
CA LEU A 49 2.69 6.78 3.80
C LEU A 49 2.01 6.14 5.01
N LEU A 50 2.72 5.29 5.77
CA LEU A 50 2.15 4.65 6.96
C LEU A 50 1.82 5.68 8.04
N ALA A 51 2.68 6.69 8.23
CA ALA A 51 2.41 7.78 9.15
C ALA A 51 1.18 8.60 8.71
N ALA A 52 1.04 8.88 7.41
CA ALA A 52 -0.12 9.56 6.84
C ALA A 52 -1.42 8.80 7.12
N MET A 53 -1.43 7.49 6.83
CA MET A 53 -2.60 6.63 7.04
C MET A 53 -3.00 6.55 8.52
N ASN A 54 -2.04 6.63 9.45
CA ASN A 54 -2.31 6.60 10.90
C ASN A 54 -2.64 7.97 11.52
N THR A 55 -2.51 9.09 10.78
CA THR A 55 -2.71 10.45 11.32
C THR A 55 -4.00 11.08 10.81
N GLY A 56 -5.15 10.54 11.21
CA GLY A 56 -6.45 11.25 11.10
C GLY A 56 -6.91 11.61 9.68
N HIS A 57 -6.40 10.93 8.65
CA HIS A 57 -6.93 11.02 7.29
C HIS A 57 -8.10 10.03 7.14
N GLU A 58 -9.17 10.40 6.44
CA GLU A 58 -10.36 9.56 6.21
C GLU A 58 -10.13 8.43 5.18
N GLY A 59 -8.88 7.98 5.07
CA GLY A 59 -8.45 6.88 4.22
C GLY A 59 -7.39 7.29 3.19
N GLY A 60 -6.76 6.29 2.60
CA GLY A 60 -5.76 6.50 1.56
C GLY A 60 -5.46 5.19 0.86
N CYS A 61 -4.68 5.27 -0.21
CA CYS A 61 -4.15 4.09 -0.85
C CYS A 61 -2.80 4.36 -1.46
N GLY A 62 -2.06 3.28 -1.68
CA GLY A 62 -0.82 3.31 -2.43
C GLY A 62 -0.66 2.04 -3.24
N THR A 63 0.27 2.03 -4.19
CA THR A 63 0.68 0.79 -4.85
C THR A 63 2.09 0.40 -4.42
N VAL A 64 2.34 -0.90 -4.39
CA VAL A 64 3.67 -1.47 -4.17
C VAL A 64 3.83 -2.66 -5.10
N HIS A 65 5.02 -2.82 -5.67
CA HIS A 65 5.32 -3.98 -6.49
C HIS A 65 5.55 -5.22 -5.61
N ALA A 66 4.68 -6.22 -5.77
CA ALA A 66 4.79 -7.53 -5.13
C ALA A 66 4.32 -8.63 -6.10
N ASN A 67 4.95 -9.80 -6.04
CA ASN A 67 4.65 -10.93 -6.92
C ASN A 67 3.36 -11.67 -6.55
N ALA A 68 2.90 -11.49 -5.32
CA ALA A 68 1.70 -12.10 -4.75
C ALA A 68 1.18 -11.23 -3.59
N ALA A 69 -0.09 -11.40 -3.22
CA ALA A 69 -0.72 -10.64 -2.13
C ALA A 69 -0.12 -10.99 -0.75
N ASP A 70 0.28 -12.24 -0.54
CA ASP A 70 0.94 -12.73 0.68
C ASP A 70 2.38 -12.22 0.85
N ALA A 71 3.03 -11.80 -0.24
CA ALA A 71 4.37 -11.23 -0.22
C ALA A 71 4.40 -9.73 0.17
N VAL A 72 3.25 -9.06 0.26
CA VAL A 72 3.18 -7.63 0.57
C VAL A 72 3.80 -7.28 1.93
N PRO A 73 3.50 -7.98 3.05
CA PRO A 73 4.15 -7.70 4.33
C PRO A 73 5.68 -7.78 4.25
N ALA A 74 6.23 -8.84 3.64
CA ALA A 74 7.67 -9.00 3.46
C ALA A 74 8.28 -7.90 2.58
N ARG A 75 7.54 -7.43 1.55
CA ARG A 75 7.99 -6.31 0.72
C ARG A 75 8.04 -5.00 1.52
N LEU A 76 7.03 -4.74 2.34
CA LEU A 76 7.02 -3.56 3.21
C LEU A 76 8.12 -3.65 4.28
N GLU A 77 8.40 -4.85 4.82
CA GLU A 77 9.53 -5.09 5.73
C GLU A 77 10.86 -4.68 5.11
N ALA A 78 11.12 -5.09 3.87
CA ALA A 78 12.34 -4.72 3.17
C ALA A 78 12.47 -3.21 2.95
N LEU A 79 11.37 -2.54 2.57
CA LEU A 79 11.34 -1.09 2.36
C LEU A 79 11.54 -0.32 3.68
N ALA A 80 10.86 -0.76 4.74
CA ALA A 80 10.95 -0.16 6.06
C ALA A 80 12.36 -0.33 6.66
N ALA A 81 12.97 -1.51 6.50
CA ALA A 81 14.33 -1.78 6.94
C ALA A 81 15.34 -0.87 6.22
N ALA A 82 15.21 -0.69 4.90
CA ALA A 82 16.03 0.23 4.13
C ALA A 82 15.86 1.70 4.57
N ALA A 83 14.69 2.04 5.13
CA ALA A 83 14.38 3.35 5.68
C ALA A 83 14.70 3.50 7.19
N GLY A 84 15.27 2.48 7.83
CA GLY A 84 15.65 2.52 9.25
C GLY A 84 14.53 2.20 10.25
N MET A 85 13.40 1.68 9.80
CA MET A 85 12.30 1.24 10.67
C MET A 85 12.43 -0.25 11.00
N SER A 86 12.29 -0.59 12.28
CA SER A 86 12.33 -1.98 12.74
C SER A 86 11.10 -2.77 12.29
N ARG A 87 11.25 -4.07 12.10
CA ARG A 87 10.15 -4.97 11.74
C ARG A 87 8.94 -4.87 12.70
N PRO A 88 9.11 -4.88 14.04
CA PRO A 88 7.97 -4.68 14.95
C PRO A 88 7.29 -3.32 14.79
N ALA A 89 8.05 -2.24 14.58
CA ALA A 89 7.49 -0.91 14.37
C ALA A 89 6.66 -0.85 13.08
N LEU A 90 7.15 -1.45 11.99
CA LEU A 90 6.41 -1.58 10.75
C LEU A 90 5.08 -2.30 10.96
N HIS A 91 5.10 -3.48 11.58
CA HIS A 91 3.88 -4.27 11.81
C HIS A 91 2.90 -3.60 12.77
N SER A 92 3.39 -2.73 13.66
CA SER A 92 2.55 -1.85 14.46
C SER A 92 1.80 -0.85 13.60
N GLN A 93 2.53 -0.13 12.73
CA GLN A 93 1.96 0.87 11.83
C GLN A 93 1.03 0.25 10.77
N LEU A 94 1.44 -0.87 10.18
CA LEU A 94 0.71 -1.57 9.12
C LEU A 94 -0.65 -2.08 9.59
N ALA A 95 -0.71 -2.65 10.81
CA ALA A 95 -1.95 -3.16 11.39
C ALA A 95 -3.00 -2.06 11.63
N ALA A 96 -2.55 -0.83 11.86
CA ALA A 96 -3.42 0.32 12.10
C ALA A 96 -3.80 1.07 10.81
N ALA A 97 -2.94 1.01 9.80
CA ALA A 97 -3.04 1.82 8.59
C ALA A 97 -3.76 1.14 7.41
N VAL A 98 -3.71 -0.19 7.30
CA VAL A 98 -4.07 -0.89 6.06
C VAL A 98 -5.09 -2.00 6.32
N ASP A 99 -6.27 -1.88 5.72
CA ASP A 99 -7.35 -2.85 5.87
C ASP A 99 -7.21 -4.05 4.91
N LEU A 100 -6.85 -3.78 3.66
CA LEU A 100 -6.83 -4.78 2.60
C LEU A 100 -5.74 -4.53 1.53
N VAL A 101 -5.43 -5.59 0.80
CA VAL A 101 -4.57 -5.60 -0.39
C VAL A 101 -5.41 -6.07 -1.57
N VAL A 102 -5.43 -5.27 -2.64
CA VAL A 102 -5.95 -5.69 -3.95
C VAL A 102 -4.77 -6.05 -4.83
N HIS A 103 -4.64 -7.31 -5.21
CA HIS A 103 -3.56 -7.79 -6.06
C HIS A 103 -3.99 -7.87 -7.52
N LEU A 104 -3.19 -7.23 -8.39
CA LEU A 104 -3.42 -7.19 -9.82
C LEU A 104 -2.33 -7.97 -10.55
N ARG A 105 -2.74 -8.81 -11.50
CA ARG A 105 -1.82 -9.46 -12.44
C ARG A 105 -2.14 -9.08 -13.87
N ARG A 106 -1.11 -9.08 -14.71
CA ARG A 106 -1.26 -8.97 -16.16
C ARG A 106 -1.61 -10.36 -16.70
N ASP A 107 -2.76 -10.46 -17.36
CA ASP A 107 -3.19 -11.69 -18.02
C ASP A 107 -2.29 -11.95 -19.24
N PRO A 108 -1.57 -13.09 -19.32
CA PRO A 108 -0.67 -13.37 -20.43
C PRO A 108 -1.39 -13.51 -21.78
N SER A 109 -2.69 -13.82 -21.78
CA SER A 109 -3.46 -14.09 -23.01
C SER A 109 -3.83 -12.83 -23.78
N ASP A 110 -4.17 -11.75 -23.07
CA ASP A 110 -4.64 -10.49 -23.67
C ASP A 110 -3.86 -9.24 -23.20
N GLY A 111 -2.89 -9.43 -22.30
CA GLY A 111 -2.05 -8.37 -21.76
C GLY A 111 -2.75 -7.41 -20.80
N ARG A 112 -4.03 -7.62 -20.45
CA ARG A 112 -4.81 -6.72 -19.58
C ARG A 112 -4.51 -6.97 -18.11
N ARG A 113 -4.58 -5.91 -17.29
CA ARG A 113 -4.49 -6.05 -15.83
C ARG A 113 -5.84 -6.45 -15.26
N ARG A 114 -5.86 -7.45 -14.40
CA ARG A 114 -7.07 -7.96 -13.74
C ARG A 114 -6.78 -8.13 -12.25
N VAL A 115 -7.78 -7.82 -11.42
CA VAL A 115 -7.74 -8.22 -10.01
C VAL A 115 -7.73 -9.74 -9.96
N THR A 116 -6.74 -10.31 -9.29
CA THR A 116 -6.63 -11.76 -9.10
C THR A 116 -6.90 -12.15 -7.68
N GLU A 117 -6.57 -11.31 -6.71
CA GLU A 117 -6.77 -11.63 -5.29
C GLU A 117 -7.14 -10.37 -4.51
N ILE A 118 -7.97 -10.53 -3.48
CA ILE A 118 -8.18 -9.53 -2.44
C ILE A 118 -7.89 -10.21 -1.11
N HIS A 119 -6.97 -9.64 -0.34
CA HIS A 119 -6.62 -10.13 0.98
C HIS A 119 -6.90 -9.06 2.03
N LEU A 120 -7.30 -9.46 3.23
CA LEU A 120 -7.37 -8.58 4.39
C LEU A 120 -6.10 -8.73 5.24
N LEU A 121 -5.78 -7.70 6.01
CA LEU A 121 -4.69 -7.77 6.97
C LEU A 121 -5.19 -8.32 8.32
N GLU A 122 -4.35 -9.11 8.97
CA GLU A 122 -4.60 -9.67 10.28
C GLU A 122 -3.29 -9.76 11.07
N ARG A 123 -3.34 -9.47 12.37
CA ARG A 123 -2.21 -9.70 13.26
C ARG A 123 -2.20 -11.16 13.72
N GLY A 124 -1.11 -11.86 13.43
CA GLY A 124 -0.88 -13.24 13.86
C GLY A 124 -0.53 -13.35 15.35
N PRO A 125 -0.47 -14.59 15.89
CA PRO A 125 -0.10 -14.85 17.28
C PRO A 125 1.34 -14.41 17.62
N ASP A 126 2.21 -14.30 16.62
CA ASP A 126 3.57 -13.79 16.72
C ASP A 126 3.66 -12.26 16.79
N GLY A 127 2.51 -11.57 16.70
CA GLY A 127 2.41 -10.12 16.73
C GLY A 127 2.66 -9.45 15.37
N PHE A 128 2.96 -10.23 14.32
CA PHE A 128 3.21 -9.70 12.99
C PHE A 128 1.97 -9.77 12.09
N VAL A 129 1.85 -8.80 11.20
CA VAL A 129 0.76 -8.71 10.24
C VAL A 129 1.01 -9.67 9.09
N ARG A 130 -0.01 -10.46 8.79
CA ARG A 130 -0.11 -11.32 7.61
C ARG A 130 -1.32 -10.91 6.79
N THR A 131 -1.36 -11.35 5.55
CA THR A 131 -2.55 -11.22 4.72
C THR A 131 -3.36 -12.51 4.75
N VAL A 132 -4.69 -12.41 4.71
CA VAL A 132 -5.61 -13.54 4.69
C VAL A 132 -6.50 -13.40 3.45
N PRO A 133 -6.57 -14.41 2.57
CA PRO A 133 -7.32 -14.29 1.32
C PRO A 133 -8.83 -14.17 1.61
N ALA A 134 -9.47 -13.22 0.93
CA ALA A 134 -10.93 -13.01 0.95
C ALA A 134 -11.59 -13.33 -0.39
N LEU A 135 -10.89 -13.02 -1.49
CA LEU A 135 -11.28 -13.39 -2.85
C LEU A 135 -10.08 -13.88 -3.64
N ARG A 136 -10.27 -14.91 -4.46
CA ARG A 136 -9.30 -15.36 -5.47
C ARG A 136 -9.98 -15.56 -6.81
N ARG A 137 -9.33 -15.15 -7.89
CA ARG A 137 -9.79 -15.38 -9.27
C ARG A 137 -9.38 -16.77 -9.74
N THR A 138 -10.33 -17.49 -10.30
CA THR A 138 -10.16 -18.77 -11.00
C THR A 138 -10.62 -18.63 -12.46
N PRO A 139 -10.37 -19.61 -13.33
CA PRO A 139 -10.94 -19.61 -14.69
C PRO A 139 -12.48 -19.54 -14.69
N ALA A 140 -13.16 -20.07 -13.68
CA ALA A 140 -14.61 -20.08 -13.55
C ALA A 140 -15.18 -18.78 -12.93
N GLY A 141 -14.33 -17.85 -12.48
CA GLY A 141 -14.74 -16.64 -11.78
C GLY A 141 -14.07 -16.48 -10.42
N PHE A 142 -14.59 -15.57 -9.60
CA PHE A 142 -14.07 -15.35 -8.24
C PHE A 142 -14.63 -16.39 -7.27
N VAL A 143 -13.74 -16.93 -6.43
CA VAL A 143 -14.08 -17.75 -5.29
C VAL A 143 -13.89 -16.95 -4.01
N ARG A 144 -14.80 -17.15 -3.05
CA ARG A 144 -14.74 -16.58 -1.70
C ARG A 144 -13.79 -17.43 -0.85
N GLU A 145 -12.96 -16.76 -0.08
CA GLU A 145 -11.92 -17.36 0.76
C GLU A 145 -12.17 -17.04 2.25
N ALA A 146 -11.28 -17.48 3.13
CA ALA A 146 -11.47 -17.42 4.59
C ALA A 146 -11.83 -16.02 5.14
N ALA A 147 -11.27 -14.95 4.57
CA ALA A 147 -11.55 -13.57 5.00
C ALA A 147 -12.76 -12.92 4.31
N TRP A 148 -13.53 -13.66 3.48
CA TRP A 148 -14.71 -13.12 2.80
C TRP A 148 -15.73 -12.44 3.74
N PRO A 149 -16.14 -13.04 4.88
CA PRO A 149 -17.14 -12.41 5.74
C PRO A 149 -16.68 -11.05 6.29
N ARG A 150 -15.37 -10.89 6.51
CA ARG A 150 -14.78 -9.62 6.96
C ARG A 150 -14.73 -8.59 5.83
N LEU A 151 -14.43 -9.02 4.59
CA LEU A 151 -14.50 -8.12 3.43
C LEU A 151 -15.92 -7.62 3.19
N GLU A 152 -16.91 -8.50 3.32
CA GLU A 152 -18.33 -8.17 3.14
C GLU A 152 -18.82 -7.13 4.14
N ALA A 153 -18.29 -7.14 5.38
CA ALA A 153 -18.62 -6.14 6.40
C ALA A 153 -17.99 -4.75 6.16
N LEU A 154 -17.04 -4.63 5.23
CA LEU A 154 -16.41 -3.37 4.84
C LEU A 154 -17.13 -2.68 3.65
N LEU A 155 -18.12 -3.35 3.04
CA LEU A 155 -18.88 -2.89 1.87
C LEU A 155 -20.25 -2.34 2.30
#